data_AF-A0A843E372-F1
#
_entry.id   AF-A0A843E372-F1
#
_cell.length_a   1.000
_cell.length_b   1.000
_cell.length_c   1.000
_cell.angle_alpha   90.00
_cell.angle_beta   90.00
_cell.angle_gamma   90.00
#
_symmetry.space_group_name_H-M   'P 1'
#
loop_
_entity.id
_entity.type
_entity.pdbx_description
1 polymer ?
#
loop_
_entity_poly.entity_id
_entity_poly.type
_entity_poly.pdbx_seq_one_letter_code
_entity_poly.pdbx_strand_id
1 'polypeptide(L)'
;VLFVCKSSALTEEDLDVVSGKMHVRSRGPVQILTRQPTEGRSRQGGLRFGEMERDTLIGHGAAMVIKDRLLDESDGTKQYICGNPLCGHIAIVNRKHGPNGAPYCPVCGNNTNIYEVQTSYAFKLLMDELLSLGVAMRLQLEDLR
;
A
#
# COMPACT_ATOMS: atom_id res chain seq x y z
N VAL A 1 -23.95 1.64 4.61
CA VAL A 1 -24.97 0.68 5.10
C VAL A 1 -25.39 1.16 6.48
N LEU A 2 -26.60 1.73 6.58
CA LEU A 2 -27.22 2.06 7.86
C LEU A 2 -27.53 0.74 8.58
N PHE A 3 -26.88 0.46 9.71
CA PHE A 3 -27.31 -0.63 10.58
C PHE A 3 -28.40 -0.09 11.51
N VAL A 4 -29.65 -0.27 11.12
CA VAL A 4 -30.79 -0.26 12.05
C VAL A 4 -30.83 -1.64 12.70
N CYS A 5 -30.39 -1.74 13.95
CA CYS A 5 -30.66 -2.92 14.77
C CYS A 5 -31.97 -2.65 15.53
N LYS A 6 -33.02 -3.44 15.25
CA LYS A 6 -34.26 -3.46 16.03
C LYS A 6 -33.92 -3.96 17.44
N SER A 7 -34.01 -3.06 18.42
CA SER A 7 -33.87 -3.39 19.84
C SER A 7 -35.20 -3.93 20.39
N SER A 8 -35.30 -5.24 20.53
CA SER A 8 -36.22 -5.88 21.47
C SER A 8 -35.46 -7.05 22.08
N ALA A 9 -35.05 -6.90 23.35
CA ALA A 9 -34.25 -7.83 24.17
C ALA A 9 -32.72 -7.66 24.19
N LEU A 10 -32.21 -6.50 24.63
CA LEU A 10 -30.84 -6.37 25.14
C LEU A 10 -30.89 -5.70 26.52
N THR A 11 -30.28 -6.31 27.53
CA THR A 11 -30.14 -5.74 28.88
C THR A 11 -29.05 -4.65 28.87
N GLU A 12 -29.04 -3.73 29.85
CA GLU A 12 -28.06 -2.62 29.91
C GLU A 12 -26.60 -3.09 29.94
N GLU A 13 -26.32 -4.28 30.50
CA GLU A 13 -24.98 -4.87 30.54
C GLU A 13 -24.47 -5.29 29.16
N ASP A 14 -25.37 -5.75 28.28
CA ASP A 14 -25.03 -6.13 26.90
C ASP A 14 -24.73 -4.90 26.03
N LEU A 15 -25.38 -3.76 26.32
CA LEU A 15 -25.14 -2.49 25.62
C LEU A 15 -23.73 -1.96 25.87
N ASP A 16 -23.19 -2.13 27.07
CA ASP A 16 -21.84 -1.67 27.42
C ASP A 16 -20.75 -2.47 26.68
N VAL A 17 -20.96 -3.78 26.50
CA VAL A 17 -20.07 -4.67 25.72
C VAL A 17 -20.03 -4.29 24.25
N VAL A 18 -21.14 -3.81 23.67
CA VAL A 18 -21.23 -3.43 22.26
C VAL A 18 -20.74 -1.99 22.02
N SER A 19 -21.14 -1.05 22.88
CA SER A 19 -20.63 0.33 22.87
C SER A 19 -19.10 0.35 23.01
N GLY A 20 -18.60 -0.48 23.93
CA GLY A 20 -17.19 -0.72 24.14
C GLY A 20 -16.47 -1.41 22.99
N LYS A 21 -17.10 -1.77 21.86
CA LYS A 21 -16.45 -2.42 20.69
C LYS A 21 -16.47 -1.57 19.41
N MET A 22 -17.24 -0.49 19.34
CA MET A 22 -17.31 0.36 18.15
C MET A 22 -15.93 0.96 17.82
N HIS A 23 -15.47 0.76 16.58
CA HIS A 23 -14.18 1.26 16.09
C HIS A 23 -14.34 1.86 14.70
N VAL A 24 -13.92 3.11 14.55
CA VAL A 24 -13.92 3.82 13.27
C VAL A 24 -12.57 4.49 13.10
N ARG A 25 -12.03 4.41 11.89
CA ARG A 25 -10.77 5.05 11.53
C ARG A 25 -10.90 5.68 10.14
N SER A 26 -10.48 6.93 10.03
CA SER A 26 -10.34 7.63 8.74
C SER A 26 -8.86 7.79 8.35
N ARG A 27 -8.03 8.31 9.27
CA ARG A 27 -6.57 8.36 9.17
C ARG A 27 -5.97 8.04 10.54
N GLY A 28 -4.72 7.59 10.59
CA GLY A 28 -4.10 7.19 11.85
C GLY A 28 -2.62 6.87 11.68
N PRO A 29 -1.96 6.43 12.76
CA PRO A 29 -0.56 6.04 12.72
C PRO A 29 -0.34 4.88 11.75
N VAL A 30 0.85 4.89 11.16
CA VAL A 30 1.37 3.86 10.25
C VAL A 30 2.63 3.25 10.84
N GLN A 31 2.86 1.98 10.54
CA GLN A 31 4.07 1.29 10.92
C GLN A 31 5.27 1.85 10.15
N ILE A 32 6.39 2.07 10.82
CA ILE A 32 7.58 2.71 10.22
C ILE A 32 8.14 1.87 9.06
N LEU A 33 8.19 0.54 9.23
CA LEU A 33 8.76 -0.34 8.23
C LEU A 33 7.89 -0.42 6.98
N THR A 34 6.63 -0.86 7.10
CA THR A 34 5.75 -1.17 5.96
C THR A 34 4.91 0.01 5.49
N ARG A 35 4.86 1.10 6.27
CA ARG A 35 3.93 2.23 6.08
C ARG A 35 2.45 1.86 6.08
N GLN A 36 2.12 0.63 6.50
CA GLN A 36 0.74 0.18 6.63
C GLN A 36 0.13 0.67 7.95
N PRO A 37 -1.21 0.78 8.03
CA PRO A 37 -1.93 1.03 9.28
C PRO A 37 -1.46 0.12 10.43
N THR A 38 -1.17 0.71 11.60
CA THR A 38 -0.82 -0.08 12.78
C THR A 38 -1.98 -0.97 13.23
N GLU A 39 -1.68 -2.00 14.01
CA GLU A 39 -2.69 -2.92 14.53
C GLU A 39 -3.18 -2.49 15.92
N GLY A 40 -4.38 -2.94 16.29
CA GLY A 40 -4.95 -2.78 17.62
C GLY A 40 -5.80 -1.52 17.79
N ARG A 41 -6.98 -1.71 18.38
CA ARG A 41 -7.98 -0.65 18.59
C ARG A 41 -7.50 0.47 19.51
N SER A 42 -6.79 0.13 20.59
CA SER A 42 -6.22 1.10 21.54
C SER A 42 -5.23 2.07 20.89
N ARG A 43 -4.64 1.69 19.75
CA ARG A 43 -3.68 2.49 18.98
C ARG A 43 -4.30 3.12 17.74
N GLN A 44 -5.63 3.19 17.67
CA GLN A 44 -6.38 3.64 16.49
C GLN A 44 -5.96 2.87 15.22
N GLY A 45 -5.73 1.56 15.39
CA GLY A 45 -5.25 0.68 14.33
C GLY A 45 -6.22 0.52 13.17
N GLY A 46 -5.70 0.10 12.02
CA GLY A 46 -6.49 -0.22 10.85
C GLY A 46 -7.30 -1.50 11.05
N LEU A 47 -8.39 -1.64 10.30
CA LEU A 47 -9.05 -2.93 10.14
C LEU A 47 -8.25 -3.75 9.11
N ARG A 48 -7.98 -5.01 9.42
CA ARG A 48 -7.29 -5.89 8.48
C ARG A 48 -8.26 -6.29 7.36
N PHE A 49 -7.84 -6.04 6.13
CA PHE A 49 -8.49 -6.56 4.93
C PHE A 49 -7.77 -7.85 4.53
N GLY A 50 -8.40 -8.99 4.71
CA GLY A 50 -7.81 -10.30 4.49
C GLY A 50 -8.01 -10.83 3.07
N GLU A 51 -7.58 -12.08 2.92
CA GLU A 51 -7.74 -12.89 1.71
C GLU A 51 -9.22 -13.12 1.37
N MET A 52 -10.02 -13.50 2.36
CA MET A 52 -11.45 -13.81 2.13
C MET A 52 -12.24 -12.58 1.65
N GLU A 53 -11.92 -11.40 2.17
CA GLU A 53 -12.55 -10.14 1.73
C GLU A 53 -12.09 -9.77 0.31
N ARG A 54 -10.85 -10.07 -0.05
CA ARG A 54 -10.35 -9.88 -1.42
C ARG A 54 -11.08 -10.80 -2.39
N ASP A 55 -11.16 -12.09 -2.08
CA ASP A 55 -11.71 -13.10 -2.99
C ASP A 55 -13.19 -12.87 -3.26
N THR A 56 -13.93 -12.47 -2.23
CA THR A 56 -15.33 -12.08 -2.40
C THR A 56 -15.49 -10.87 -3.31
N LEU A 57 -14.66 -9.82 -3.18
CA LEU A 57 -14.71 -8.66 -4.09
C LEU A 57 -14.29 -9.01 -5.53
N ILE A 58 -13.33 -9.94 -5.70
CA ILE A 58 -12.94 -10.45 -7.01
C ILE A 58 -14.13 -11.17 -7.66
N GLY A 59 -14.83 -12.01 -6.91
CA GLY A 59 -16.03 -12.70 -7.40
C GLY A 59 -17.17 -11.76 -7.82
N HIS A 60 -17.28 -10.59 -7.17
CA HIS A 60 -18.24 -9.55 -7.57
C HIS A 60 -17.75 -8.67 -8.75
N GLY A 61 -16.50 -8.85 -9.22
CA GLY A 61 -15.93 -8.03 -10.28
C GLY A 61 -15.63 -6.59 -9.87
N ALA A 62 -15.54 -6.29 -8.57
CA ALA A 62 -15.36 -4.94 -8.05
C ALA A 62 -13.88 -4.49 -8.07
N ALA A 63 -13.26 -4.51 -9.26
CA ALA A 63 -11.82 -4.24 -9.43
C ALA A 63 -11.38 -2.86 -8.92
N MET A 64 -12.20 -1.82 -9.13
CA MET A 64 -11.89 -0.47 -8.64
C MET A 64 -11.85 -0.42 -7.12
N VAL A 65 -12.80 -1.09 -6.44
CA VAL A 65 -12.85 -1.14 -4.97
C VAL A 65 -11.64 -1.86 -4.41
N ILE A 66 -11.20 -2.94 -5.06
CA ILE A 66 -9.99 -3.67 -4.66
C ILE A 66 -8.76 -2.75 -4.76
N LYS A 67 -8.63 -2.01 -5.87
CA LYS A 67 -7.54 -1.05 -6.04
C LYS A 67 -7.56 0.04 -4.97
N ASP A 68 -8.73 0.64 -4.72
CA ASP A 68 -8.87 1.70 -3.71
C ASP A 68 -8.46 1.19 -2.32
N ARG A 69 -8.96 0.01 -1.91
CA ARG A 69 -8.68 -0.56 -0.58
C ARG A 69 -7.23 -1.02 -0.43
N LEU A 70 -6.66 -1.72 -1.42
CA LEU A 70 -5.33 -2.33 -1.31
C LEU A 70 -4.19 -1.35 -1.65
N LEU A 71 -4.41 -0.39 -2.54
CA LEU A 71 -3.37 0.52 -3.01
C LEU A 71 -3.57 1.94 -2.47
N ASP A 72 -4.66 2.60 -2.84
CA ASP A 72 -4.79 4.04 -2.61
C ASP A 72 -5.02 4.41 -1.14
N GLU A 73 -5.75 3.59 -0.38
CA GLU A 73 -6.01 3.80 1.05
C GLU A 73 -4.97 3.16 1.98
N SER A 74 -4.24 2.15 1.48
CA SER A 74 -3.33 1.36 2.32
C SER A 74 -1.88 1.84 2.21
N ASP A 75 -1.16 1.48 1.15
CA ASP A 75 0.30 1.67 1.06
C ASP A 75 0.78 2.20 -0.30
N GLY A 76 -0.09 2.92 -1.02
CA GLY A 76 0.21 3.53 -2.32
C GLY A 76 1.38 4.51 -2.25
N THR A 77 2.42 4.24 -3.04
CA THR A 77 3.61 5.09 -3.17
C THR A 77 4.04 5.26 -4.62
N LYS A 78 4.62 6.42 -4.92
CA LYS A 78 5.22 6.71 -6.22
C LYS A 78 6.69 6.31 -6.18
N GLN A 79 7.11 5.47 -7.11
CA GLN A 79 8.49 5.02 -7.27
C GLN A 79 8.99 5.38 -8.67
N TYR A 80 10.29 5.65 -8.79
CA TYR A 80 10.93 5.93 -10.05
C TYR A 80 11.59 4.66 -10.58
N ILE A 81 11.30 4.27 -11.82
CA ILE A 81 11.82 3.04 -12.43
C ILE A 81 12.61 3.41 -13.68
N CYS A 82 13.77 2.78 -13.86
CA CYS A 82 14.53 2.93 -15.09
C CYS A 82 13.86 2.17 -16.24
N GLY A 83 13.60 2.87 -17.35
CA GLY A 83 13.00 2.30 -18.56
C GLY A 83 13.97 1.51 -19.45
N ASN A 84 15.25 1.40 -19.09
CA ASN A 84 16.16 0.58 -19.87
C ASN A 84 15.80 -0.91 -19.71
N PRO A 85 15.50 -1.66 -20.80
CA PRO A 85 15.08 -3.06 -20.74
C PRO A 85 16.10 -4.00 -20.10
N LEU A 86 17.38 -3.61 -20.08
CA LEU A 86 18.45 -4.38 -19.43
C LEU A 86 18.58 -4.10 -17.92
N CYS A 87 17.98 -3.01 -17.42
CA CYS A 87 18.23 -2.48 -16.08
C CYS A 87 16.99 -2.68 -15.16
N GLY A 88 15.86 -2.04 -15.47
CA GLY A 88 14.59 -2.25 -14.76
C GLY A 88 14.60 -2.01 -13.23
N HIS A 89 15.62 -1.33 -12.70
CA HIS A 89 15.79 -1.08 -11.27
C HIS A 89 15.14 0.24 -10.84
N ILE A 90 14.87 0.35 -9.53
CA ILE A 90 14.37 1.58 -8.90
C ILE A 90 15.47 2.66 -8.98
N ALA A 91 15.12 3.82 -9.54
CA ALA A 91 15.98 4.99 -9.61
C ALA A 91 15.92 5.81 -8.31
N ILE A 92 17.02 6.48 -7.99
CA ILE A 92 17.17 7.27 -6.78
C ILE A 92 17.11 8.75 -7.13
N VAL A 93 16.41 9.53 -6.32
CA VAL A 93 16.35 10.99 -6.46
C VAL A 93 17.35 11.64 -5.54
N ASN A 94 18.23 12.48 -6.11
CA ASN A 94 19.15 13.30 -5.33
C ASN A 94 18.41 14.47 -4.67
N ARG A 95 17.99 14.30 -3.42
CA ARG A 95 17.36 15.39 -2.62
C ARG A 95 18.23 16.63 -2.43
N LYS A 96 19.56 16.53 -2.65
CA LYS A 96 20.48 17.68 -2.58
C LYS A 96 20.15 18.79 -3.58
N HIS A 97 19.53 18.46 -4.72
CA HIS A 97 19.11 19.44 -5.73
C HIS A 97 17.66 19.93 -5.54
N GLY A 98 17.10 19.76 -4.34
CA GLY A 98 15.73 20.14 -4.02
C GLY A 98 14.67 19.09 -4.41
N PRO A 99 13.38 19.43 -4.35
CA PRO A 99 12.27 18.53 -4.69
C PRO A 99 12.22 18.12 -6.17
N ASN A 100 12.91 18.85 -7.05
CA ASN A 100 13.01 18.59 -8.50
C ASN A 100 14.37 18.00 -8.90
N GLY A 101 15.09 17.38 -7.96
CA GLY A 101 16.35 16.70 -8.29
C GLY A 101 16.14 15.67 -9.40
N ALA A 102 16.99 15.69 -10.41
CA ALA A 102 16.91 14.70 -11.49
C ALA A 102 17.04 13.29 -10.90
N PRO A 103 16.08 12.38 -11.17
CA PRO A 103 16.26 10.99 -10.79
C PRO A 103 17.43 10.43 -11.59
N TYR A 104 18.21 9.55 -10.98
CA TYR A 104 19.30 8.86 -11.64
C TYR A 104 19.25 7.39 -11.28
N CYS A 105 19.56 6.51 -12.23
CA CYS A 105 19.70 5.10 -11.94
C CYS A 105 21.15 4.81 -11.49
N PRO A 106 21.38 4.21 -10.31
CA PRO A 106 22.74 3.88 -9.86
C PRO A 106 23.39 2.76 -10.69
N VAL A 107 22.58 1.90 -11.32
CA VAL A 107 23.08 0.73 -12.06
C VAL A 107 23.53 1.12 -13.47
N CYS A 108 22.70 1.88 -14.17
CA CYS A 108 22.94 2.22 -15.58
C CYS A 108 23.38 3.68 -15.79
N GLY A 109 23.47 4.50 -14.74
CA GLY A 109 23.94 5.89 -14.79
C GLY A 109 23.07 6.84 -15.62
N ASN A 110 21.90 6.37 -16.09
CA ASN A 110 21.00 7.13 -16.93
C ASN A 110 20.09 8.04 -16.09
N ASN A 111 19.84 9.23 -16.60
CA ASN A 111 18.98 10.26 -15.99
C ASN A 111 17.75 10.60 -16.86
N THR A 112 17.72 10.19 -18.14
CA THR A 112 16.65 10.59 -19.08
C THR A 112 15.49 9.60 -19.10
N ASN A 113 15.76 8.29 -19.07
CA ASN A 113 14.74 7.26 -19.26
C ASN A 113 14.27 6.73 -17.90
N ILE A 114 13.62 7.60 -17.14
CA ILE A 114 13.09 7.28 -15.81
C ILE A 114 11.62 7.65 -15.77
N TYR A 115 10.81 6.70 -15.33
CA TYR A 115 9.36 6.84 -15.30
C TYR A 115 8.87 6.73 -13.87
N GLU A 116 7.87 7.54 -13.52
CA GLU A 116 7.19 7.47 -12.25
C GLU A 116 6.05 6.44 -12.35
N VAL A 117 6.07 5.44 -11.48
CA VAL A 117 5.04 4.39 -11.40
C VAL A 117 4.47 4.35 -9.99
N GLN A 118 3.15 4.25 -9.90
CA GLN A 118 2.45 4.05 -8.64
C GLN A 118 2.45 2.57 -8.28
N THR A 119 2.97 2.24 -7.10
CA THR A 119 3.06 0.88 -6.57
C THR A 119 2.89 0.86 -5.06
N SER A 120 2.53 -0.28 -4.49
CA SER A 120 2.52 -0.50 -3.04
C SER A 120 3.94 -0.40 -2.45
N TYR A 121 4.04 0.17 -1.25
CA TYR A 121 5.31 0.21 -0.51
C TYR A 121 5.79 -1.19 -0.11
N ALA A 122 4.87 -2.10 0.19
CA ALA A 122 5.19 -3.50 0.46
C ALA A 122 5.93 -4.17 -0.71
N PHE A 123 5.58 -3.81 -1.96
CA PHE A 123 6.27 -4.33 -3.14
C PHE A 123 7.72 -3.84 -3.23
N LYS A 124 7.97 -2.57 -2.86
CA LYS A 124 9.34 -2.06 -2.76
C LYS A 124 10.17 -2.84 -1.74
N LEU A 125 9.62 -3.07 -0.54
CA LEU A 125 10.30 -3.85 0.49
C LEU A 125 10.63 -5.26 0.00
N LEU A 126 9.69 -5.91 -0.68
CA LEU A 126 9.91 -7.24 -1.25
C LEU A 126 11.07 -7.26 -2.24
N MET A 127 11.20 -6.25 -3.10
CA MET A 127 12.34 -6.13 -4.01
C MET A 127 13.66 -5.93 -3.25
N ASP A 128 13.67 -5.12 -2.20
CA ASP A 128 14.86 -4.88 -1.37
C ASP A 128 15.30 -6.15 -0.62
N GLU A 129 14.34 -6.93 -0.08
CA GLU A 129 14.61 -8.21 0.59
C GLU A 129 15.15 -9.27 -0.38
N LEU A 130 14.56 -9.40 -1.57
CA LEU A 130 15.06 -10.32 -2.59
C LEU A 130 16.44 -9.93 -3.10
N LEU A 131 16.70 -8.63 -3.25
CA LEU A 131 18.03 -8.13 -3.59
C LEU A 131 19.06 -8.49 -2.52
N SER A 132 18.67 -8.45 -1.23
CA SER A 132 19.54 -8.87 -0.12
C SER A 132 19.89 -10.37 -0.15
N LEU A 133 18.99 -11.20 -0.69
CA LEU A 133 19.21 -12.63 -0.95
C LEU A 133 19.99 -12.91 -2.25
N GLY A 134 20.37 -11.88 -3.00
CA GLY A 134 21.08 -12.00 -4.28
C GLY A 134 20.18 -12.23 -5.50
N VAL A 135 18.86 -12.10 -5.35
CA VAL A 135 17.89 -12.23 -6.45
C VAL A 135 17.46 -10.84 -6.93
N ALA A 136 17.92 -10.45 -8.12
CA ALA A 136 17.56 -9.17 -8.72
C ALA A 136 16.27 -9.29 -9.55
N MET A 137 15.18 -8.70 -9.05
CA MET A 137 13.96 -8.50 -9.85
C MET A 137 14.13 -7.30 -10.79
N ARG A 138 13.79 -7.46 -12.07
CA ARG A 138 13.82 -6.39 -13.07
C ARG A 138 12.41 -6.06 -13.54
N LEU A 139 12.04 -4.78 -13.46
CA LEU A 139 10.76 -4.28 -13.94
C LEU A 139 10.87 -3.92 -15.42
N GLN A 140 9.94 -4.42 -16.23
CA GLN A 140 9.80 -4.07 -17.63
C GLN A 140 8.54 -3.23 -17.79
N LEU A 141 8.69 -2.02 -18.35
CA LEU A 141 7.58 -1.13 -18.63
C LEU A 141 7.04 -1.44 -20.03
N GLU A 142 5.72 -1.61 -20.14
CA GLU A 142 5.05 -1.99 -21.40
C GLU A 142 5.18 -0.91 -22.47
N ASP A 143 5.19 0.38 -22.09
CA ASP A 143 5.35 1.52 -23.00
C ASP A 143 6.69 1.54 -23.77
N LEU A 144 7.62 0.65 -23.41
CA LEU A 144 8.95 0.52 -24.01
C LEU A 144 9.15 -0.83 -24.73
N ARG A 145 8.07 -1.59 -24.93
CA ARG A 145 8.07 -2.88 -25.63
C ARG A 145 7.74 -2.76 -27.10
#